data_AF-A0A8J3XHZ3-F1
#
_entry.id   AF-A0A8J3XHZ3-F1
#
_cell.length_a   1.000
_cell.length_b   1.000
_cell.length_c   1.000
_cell.angle_alpha   90.00
_cell.angle_beta   90.00
_cell.angle_gamma   90.00
#
_symmetry.space_group_name_H-M   'P 1'
#
loop_
_entity.id
_entity.type
_entity.pdbx_description
1 polymer ?
#
loop_
_entity_poly.entity_id
_entity_poly.type
_entity_poly.pdbx_seq_one_letter_code
_entity_poly.pdbx_strand_id
1 'polypeptide(L)'
;MNVFVAVMQLLVAAAFVSIPLGRHRYGPAATASAEAELERQGVRPTILAENGMRFDAGGHETAVPVAVAAVMVALAGLNLYGGDLARPLTWVFQSIVLLGNCLILYSNLTAVKSVQAAFLRKGDPMLARVDVRALLKAAEDGFPAWTWILQNVRHVVVFGASILALAVPFAV
;
A
#
# COMPACT_ATOMS: atom_id res chain seq x y z
N MET A 1 -20.17 -15.63 -18.39
CA MET A 1 -18.87 -14.95 -18.62
C MET A 1 -19.03 -13.46 -18.37
N ASN A 2 -18.27 -12.87 -17.45
CA ASN A 2 -18.35 -11.45 -17.11
C ASN A 2 -17.00 -10.75 -17.32
N VAL A 3 -16.74 -10.36 -18.57
CA VAL A 3 -15.48 -9.73 -18.99
C VAL A 3 -15.24 -8.41 -18.26
N PHE A 4 -16.29 -7.63 -18.03
CA PHE A 4 -16.18 -6.34 -17.34
C PHE A 4 -15.66 -6.51 -15.91
N VAL A 5 -16.26 -7.42 -15.13
CA VAL A 5 -15.80 -7.71 -13.76
C VAL A 5 -14.36 -8.21 -13.74
N ALA A 6 -13.99 -9.06 -14.70
CA ALA A 6 -12.62 -9.55 -14.83
C ALA A 6 -11.62 -8.42 -15.10
N VAL A 7 -11.94 -7.47 -16.00
CA VAL A 7 -11.09 -6.29 -16.25
C VAL A 7 -10.95 -5.45 -14.97
N MET A 8 -12.03 -5.22 -14.23
CA MET A 8 -11.97 -4.50 -12.95
C MET A 8 -11.05 -5.19 -11.93
N GLN A 9 -11.13 -6.52 -11.82
CA GLN A 9 -10.27 -7.30 -10.93
C GLN A 9 -8.79 -7.22 -11.36
N LEU A 10 -8.50 -7.27 -12.66
CA LEU A 10 -7.13 -7.10 -13.16
C LEU A 10 -6.58 -5.69 -12.91
N LEU A 11 -7.41 -4.65 -13.01
CA LEU A 11 -6.99 -3.29 -12.64
C LEU A 11 -6.65 -3.18 -11.15
N VAL A 12 -7.44 -3.79 -10.27
CA VAL A 12 -7.12 -3.89 -8.83
C VAL A 12 -5.81 -4.65 -8.64
N ALA A 13 -5.61 -5.78 -9.32
CA ALA A 13 -4.37 -6.54 -9.23
C ALA A 13 -3.14 -5.71 -9.62
N ALA A 14 -3.21 -4.99 -10.75
CA ALA A 14 -2.13 -4.11 -11.20
C ALA A 14 -1.84 -2.99 -10.19
N ALA A 15 -2.89 -2.40 -9.61
CA ALA A 15 -2.77 -1.40 -8.55
C ALA A 15 -2.04 -1.92 -7.31
N PHE A 16 -2.27 -3.16 -6.89
CA PHE A 16 -1.57 -3.75 -5.74
C PHE A 16 -0.13 -4.16 -6.07
N VAL A 17 0.14 -4.65 -7.29
CA VAL A 17 1.51 -4.98 -7.75
C VAL A 17 2.38 -3.73 -7.91
N SER A 18 1.82 -2.57 -8.23
CA SER A 18 2.60 -1.33 -8.37
C SER A 18 3.26 -0.88 -7.06
N ILE A 19 2.71 -1.26 -5.90
CA ILE A 19 3.22 -0.91 -4.57
C ILE A 19 4.63 -1.48 -4.34
N PRO A 20 4.84 -2.81 -4.36
CA PRO A 20 6.17 -3.37 -4.14
C PRO A 20 7.15 -3.00 -5.25
N LEU A 21 6.70 -2.81 -6.48
CA LEU A 21 7.57 -2.36 -7.57
C LEU A 21 8.13 -0.95 -7.31
N GLY A 22 7.27 -0.01 -6.90
CA GLY A 22 7.70 1.35 -6.53
C GLY A 22 8.67 1.34 -5.34
N ARG A 23 8.36 0.57 -4.30
CA ARG A 23 9.23 0.46 -3.11
C ARG A 23 10.54 -0.25 -3.41
N HIS A 24 10.55 -1.28 -4.25
CA HIS A 24 11.77 -1.96 -4.66
C HIS A 24 12.69 -1.02 -5.46
N ARG A 25 12.10 -0.21 -6.36
CA ARG A 25 12.87 0.67 -7.24
C ARG A 25 13.39 1.94 -6.58
N TYR A 26 12.61 2.53 -5.67
CA TYR A 26 12.88 3.85 -5.07
C TYR A 26 13.07 3.82 -3.56
N GLY A 27 12.82 2.69 -2.89
CA GLY A 27 13.02 2.53 -1.45
C GLY A 27 14.43 2.89 -0.97
N PRO A 28 15.52 2.50 -1.67
CA PRO A 28 16.87 2.90 -1.26
C PRO A 28 17.09 4.42 -1.25
N ALA A 29 16.51 5.15 -2.20
CA ALA A 29 16.60 6.61 -2.26
C ALA A 29 15.81 7.25 -1.11
N ALA A 30 14.61 6.74 -0.82
CA ALA A 30 13.82 7.18 0.33
C ALA A 30 14.51 6.92 1.67
N THR A 31 15.15 5.74 1.83
CA THR A 31 15.95 5.42 3.02
C THR A 31 17.12 6.39 3.17
N ALA A 32 17.88 6.65 2.11
CA ALA A 32 19.01 7.58 2.16
C ALA A 32 18.58 9.01 2.53
N SER A 33 17.46 9.50 1.98
CA SER A 33 16.91 10.82 2.36
C SER A 33 16.45 10.86 3.82
N ALA A 34 15.86 9.78 4.33
CA ALA A 34 15.47 9.69 5.73
C ALA A 34 16.68 9.67 6.68
N GLU A 35 17.74 8.94 6.32
CA GLU A 35 19.00 8.89 7.07
C GLU A 35 19.70 10.25 7.10
N ALA A 36 19.77 10.96 5.97
CA ALA A 36 20.30 12.32 5.90
C ALA A 36 19.50 13.30 6.79
N GLU A 37 18.18 13.13 6.87
CA GLU A 37 17.34 13.93 7.76
C GLU A 37 17.56 13.61 9.24
N LEU A 38 17.79 12.34 9.60
CA LEU A 38 18.17 11.97 10.96
C LEU A 38 19.50 12.62 11.35
N GLU A 39 20.50 12.58 10.46
CA GLU A 39 21.77 13.27 10.67
C GLU A 39 21.59 14.78 10.86
N ARG A 40 20.74 15.41 10.04
CA ARG A 40 20.38 16.84 10.18
C ARG A 40 19.76 17.15 11.54
N GLN A 41 18.97 16.21 12.09
CA GLN A 41 18.37 16.32 13.42
C GLN A 41 19.35 15.98 14.56
N GLY A 42 20.60 15.63 14.25
CA GLY A 42 21.60 15.21 15.24
C GLY A 42 21.31 13.82 15.82
N VAL A 43 20.53 13.01 15.11
CA VAL A 43 20.19 11.63 15.45
C VAL A 43 21.01 10.69 14.57
N ARG A 44 21.37 9.53 15.11
CA ARG A 44 22.14 8.55 14.37
C ARG A 44 21.31 7.97 13.21
N PRO A 45 21.83 7.91 11.98
CA PRO A 45 21.07 7.43 10.82
C PRO A 45 20.65 5.95 10.95
N THR A 46 21.44 5.12 11.64
CA THR A 46 21.15 3.69 11.84
C THR A 46 20.03 3.41 12.85
N ILE A 47 19.52 4.42 13.57
CA ILE A 47 18.57 4.23 14.68
C ILE A 47 17.27 3.54 14.25
N LEU A 48 16.85 3.77 13.00
CA LEU A 48 15.65 3.15 12.46
C LEU A 48 15.88 1.66 12.24
N ALA A 49 16.97 1.29 11.56
CA ALA A 49 17.33 -0.11 11.31
C ALA A 49 17.57 -0.88 12.61
N GLU A 50 18.24 -0.27 13.59
CA GLU A 50 18.47 -0.84 14.92
C GLU A 50 17.15 -1.13 15.66
N ASN A 51 16.14 -0.29 15.45
CA ASN A 51 14.80 -0.47 16.02
C ASN A 51 13.86 -1.30 15.12
N GLY A 52 14.38 -1.90 14.03
CA GLY A 52 13.63 -2.73 13.09
C GLY A 52 12.69 -1.96 12.16
N MET A 53 12.92 -0.66 11.99
CA MET A 53 12.16 0.23 11.11
C MET A 53 12.91 0.43 9.81
N ARG A 54 12.23 0.14 8.69
CA ARG A 54 12.81 0.15 7.35
C ARG A 54 11.83 0.78 6.38
N PHE A 55 12.36 1.55 5.43
CA PHE A 55 11.57 2.12 4.33
C PHE A 55 11.67 1.27 3.05
N ASP A 56 12.70 0.40 2.96
CA ASP A 56 12.87 -0.55 1.89
C ASP A 56 11.98 -1.79 2.11
N ALA A 57 11.39 -2.29 1.03
CA ALA A 57 10.43 -3.39 1.07
C ALA A 57 11.09 -4.68 1.57
N GLY A 58 10.87 -5.03 2.84
CA GLY A 58 11.28 -6.29 3.44
C GLY A 58 10.15 -7.32 3.45
N GLY A 59 10.34 -8.44 2.73
CA GLY A 59 9.61 -9.72 2.83
C GLY A 59 8.10 -9.65 3.10
N HIS A 60 7.71 -9.60 4.38
CA HIS A 60 6.31 -9.67 4.84
C HIS A 60 5.45 -8.50 4.35
N GLU A 61 6.02 -7.30 4.16
CA GLU A 61 5.25 -6.14 3.69
C GLU A 61 4.87 -6.23 2.20
N THR A 62 5.59 -7.05 1.43
CA THR A 62 5.29 -7.32 0.01
C THR A 62 4.30 -8.47 -0.16
N ALA A 63 4.20 -9.36 0.84
CA ALA A 63 3.34 -10.53 0.78
C ALA A 63 1.85 -10.16 0.65
N VAL A 64 1.39 -9.15 1.40
CA VAL A 64 -0.03 -8.74 1.40
C VAL A 64 -0.46 -8.20 0.03
N PRO A 65 0.22 -7.20 -0.58
CA PRO A 65 -0.16 -6.73 -1.91
C PRO A 65 -0.11 -7.82 -2.99
N VAL A 66 0.90 -8.67 -2.96
CA VAL A 66 1.04 -9.77 -3.94
C VAL A 66 -0.07 -10.80 -3.76
N ALA A 67 -0.44 -11.14 -2.53
CA ALA A 67 -1.54 -12.06 -2.26
C ALA A 67 -2.88 -11.51 -2.76
N VAL A 68 -3.17 -10.23 -2.49
CA VAL A 68 -4.37 -9.57 -3.01
C VAL A 68 -4.39 -9.59 -4.54
N ALA A 69 -3.28 -9.27 -5.19
CA ALA A 69 -3.17 -9.30 -6.65
C ALA A 69 -3.41 -10.72 -7.21
N ALA A 70 -2.82 -11.75 -6.61
CA ALA A 70 -3.01 -13.14 -7.02
C ALA A 70 -4.47 -13.59 -6.91
N VAL A 71 -5.15 -13.24 -5.81
CA VAL A 71 -6.57 -13.52 -5.63
C VAL A 71 -7.41 -12.81 -6.68
N MET A 72 -7.13 -11.53 -6.96
CA MET A 72 -7.85 -10.77 -7.99
C MET A 72 -7.68 -11.39 -9.38
N VAL A 73 -6.48 -11.85 -9.74
CA VAL A 73 -6.23 -12.56 -11.00
C VAL A 73 -7.00 -13.88 -11.07
N ALA A 74 -7.03 -14.65 -9.98
CA ALA A 74 -7.79 -15.90 -9.92
C ALA A 74 -9.29 -15.66 -10.10
N LEU A 75 -9.85 -14.62 -9.46
CA LEU A 75 -11.25 -14.25 -9.63
C LEU A 75 -11.57 -13.74 -11.03
N ALA A 76 -10.64 -13.03 -11.68
CA ALA A 76 -10.79 -12.61 -13.07
C ALA A 76 -10.92 -13.84 -13.98
N GLY A 77 -10.05 -14.85 -13.79
CA GLY A 77 -10.14 -16.12 -14.50
C GLY A 77 -11.47 -16.83 -14.27
N LEU A 78 -11.97 -16.86 -13.03
CA LEU A 78 -13.25 -17.47 -12.69
C LEU A 78 -14.45 -16.73 -13.32
N ASN A 79 -14.41 -15.40 -13.38
CA ASN A 79 -15.43 -14.58 -14.04
C ASN A 79 -15.41 -14.73 -15.57
N LEU A 80 -14.24 -14.92 -16.17
CA LEU A 80 -14.11 -15.24 -17.60
C LEU A 80 -14.65 -16.63 -17.92
N TYR A 81 -14.31 -17.63 -17.09
CA TYR A 81 -14.83 -18.99 -17.24
C TYR A 81 -16.35 -19.08 -17.01
N GLY A 82 -16.91 -18.18 -16.19
CA GLY A 82 -18.34 -18.16 -15.89
C GLY A 82 -18.76 -19.20 -14.84
N GLY A 83 -17.87 -19.54 -13.91
CA GLY A 83 -18.20 -20.50 -12.84
C GLY A 83 -19.19 -19.93 -11.82
N ASP A 84 -20.03 -20.80 -11.24
CA ASP A 84 -21.09 -20.39 -10.29
C ASP A 84 -20.55 -19.70 -9.03
N LEU A 85 -19.32 -20.04 -8.62
CA LEU A 85 -18.64 -19.41 -7.48
C LEU A 85 -18.07 -18.02 -7.79
N ALA A 86 -18.04 -17.58 -9.06
CA ALA A 86 -17.48 -16.28 -9.45
C ALA A 86 -18.17 -15.14 -8.70
N ARG A 87 -19.49 -15.22 -8.56
CA ARG A 87 -20.32 -14.18 -7.95
C ARG A 87 -20.10 -14.04 -6.44
N PRO A 88 -20.33 -15.07 -5.61
CA PRO A 88 -20.14 -14.93 -4.16
C PRO A 88 -18.71 -14.56 -3.81
N LEU A 89 -17.70 -15.12 -4.50
CA LEU A 89 -16.31 -14.79 -4.24
C LEU A 89 -15.95 -13.36 -4.65
N THR A 90 -16.47 -12.86 -5.78
CA THR A 90 -16.28 -11.45 -6.17
C THR A 90 -16.84 -10.51 -5.10
N TRP A 91 -18.03 -10.80 -4.57
CA TRP A 91 -18.64 -9.99 -3.50
C TRP A 91 -17.77 -9.96 -2.24
N VAL A 92 -17.32 -11.12 -1.78
CA VAL A 92 -16.49 -11.23 -0.57
C VAL A 92 -15.17 -10.49 -0.76
N PHE A 93 -14.42 -10.82 -1.80
CA PHE A 93 -13.07 -10.29 -1.95
C PHE A 93 -13.03 -8.82 -2.37
N GLN A 94 -13.96 -8.35 -3.21
CA GLN A 94 -14.03 -6.91 -3.54
C GLN A 94 -14.43 -6.06 -2.32
N SER A 95 -15.31 -6.57 -1.45
CA SER A 95 -15.65 -5.89 -0.20
C SER A 95 -14.45 -5.82 0.74
N ILE A 96 -13.69 -6.92 0.88
CA ILE A 96 -12.44 -6.94 1.66
C ILE A 96 -11.42 -5.96 1.10
N VAL A 97 -11.25 -5.91 -0.22
CA VAL A 97 -10.33 -4.97 -0.89
C VAL A 97 -10.75 -3.52 -0.62
N LEU A 98 -12.05 -3.19 -0.70
CA LEU A 98 -12.54 -1.86 -0.38
C LEU A 98 -12.23 -1.45 1.06
N LEU A 99 -12.55 -2.33 2.02
CA LEU A 99 -12.26 -2.08 3.43
C LEU A 99 -10.75 -1.96 3.69
N GLY A 100 -9.95 -2.80 3.06
CA GLY A 100 -8.49 -2.73 3.11
C GLY A 100 -7.98 -1.40 2.54
N ASN A 101 -8.53 -0.93 1.42
CA ASN A 101 -8.15 0.35 0.82
C ASN A 101 -8.52 1.54 1.71
N CYS A 102 -9.68 1.49 2.41
CA CYS A 102 -10.04 2.47 3.43
C CYS A 102 -9.03 2.48 4.59
N LEU A 103 -8.62 1.31 5.06
CA LEU A 103 -7.62 1.18 6.13
C LEU A 103 -6.25 1.74 5.70
N ILE A 104 -5.82 1.47 4.47
CA ILE A 104 -4.58 2.02 3.90
C ILE A 104 -4.66 3.54 3.85
N LEU A 105 -5.77 4.09 3.35
CA LEU A 105 -5.96 5.54 3.29
C LEU A 105 -5.92 6.17 4.69
N TYR A 106 -6.61 5.58 5.66
CA TYR A 106 -6.57 6.03 7.05
C TYR A 106 -5.16 5.96 7.64
N SER A 107 -4.42 4.89 7.37
CA SER A 107 -3.03 4.72 7.79
C SER A 107 -2.13 5.82 7.20
N ASN A 108 -2.32 6.18 5.93
CA ASN A 108 -1.55 7.26 5.28
C ASN A 108 -1.86 8.62 5.91
N LEU A 109 -3.15 8.92 6.16
CA LEU A 109 -3.58 10.17 6.80
C LEU A 109 -3.09 10.30 8.25
N THR A 110 -2.87 9.18 8.92
CA THR A 110 -2.43 9.13 10.33
C THR A 110 -0.96 8.72 10.49
N ALA A 111 -0.19 8.71 9.40
CA ALA A 111 1.19 8.19 9.38
C ALA A 111 2.08 8.86 10.44
N VAL A 112 2.07 10.19 10.54
CA VAL A 112 2.86 10.93 11.54
C VAL A 112 2.52 10.48 12.96
N LYS A 113 1.22 10.40 13.31
CA LYS A 113 0.77 10.01 14.64
C LYS A 113 1.10 8.55 14.94
N SER A 114 0.95 7.67 13.95
CA SER A 114 1.24 6.24 14.06
C SER A 114 2.74 6.00 14.33
N VAL A 115 3.62 6.67 13.57
CA VAL A 115 5.07 6.57 13.72
C VAL A 115 5.53 7.18 15.03
N GLN A 116 5.00 8.34 15.44
CA GLN A 116 5.26 8.91 16.77
C GLN A 116 4.88 7.94 17.89
N ALA A 117 3.69 7.33 17.81
CA ALA A 117 3.26 6.33 18.78
C ALA A 117 4.14 5.06 18.74
N ALA A 118 4.69 4.68 17.59
CA ALA A 118 5.64 3.58 17.49
C ALA A 118 6.98 3.92 18.14
N PHE A 119 7.50 5.13 17.92
CA PHE A 119 8.74 5.62 18.53
C PHE A 119 8.63 5.68 20.05
N LEU A 120 7.50 6.21 20.57
CA LEU A 120 7.22 6.24 22.00
C LEU A 120 7.14 4.82 22.61
N ARG A 121 6.53 3.86 21.90
CA ARG A 121 6.43 2.46 22.35
C ARG A 121 7.79 1.75 22.42
N LYS A 122 8.77 2.16 21.63
CA LYS A 122 10.13 1.61 21.68
C LYS A 122 10.89 2.06 22.92
N GLY A 123 10.55 3.23 23.48
CA GLY A 123 11.20 3.77 24.69
C GLY A 123 12.64 4.23 24.48
N ASP A 124 13.10 4.35 23.24
CA ASP A 124 14.45 4.80 22.91
C ASP A 124 14.53 6.34 23.03
N PRO A 125 15.41 6.89 23.90
CA PRO A 125 15.57 8.33 24.07
C PRO A 125 15.95 9.07 22.79
N MET A 126 16.63 8.41 21.84
CA MET A 126 17.00 9.00 20.56
C MET A 126 15.79 9.13 19.63
N LEU A 127 14.93 8.11 19.57
CA LEU A 127 13.69 8.15 18.78
C LEU A 127 12.71 9.21 19.31
N ALA A 128 12.66 9.43 20.62
CA ALA A 128 11.80 10.45 21.23
C ALA A 128 12.16 11.89 20.80
N ARG A 129 13.39 12.12 20.31
CA ARG A 129 13.87 13.43 19.86
C ARG A 129 13.64 13.70 18.37
N VAL A 130 13.26 12.68 17.61
CA VAL A 130 13.09 12.78 16.16
C VAL A 130 11.83 13.59 15.83
N ASP A 131 11.98 14.60 14.97
CA ASP A 131 10.84 15.21 14.30
C ASP A 131 10.34 14.25 13.21
N VAL A 132 9.33 13.46 13.58
CA VAL A 132 8.70 12.46 12.71
C VAL A 132 8.08 13.10 11.46
N ARG A 133 7.58 14.34 11.53
CA ARG A 133 6.98 14.98 10.36
C ARG A 133 8.07 15.34 9.36
N ALA A 134 9.16 15.94 9.82
CA ALA A 134 10.30 16.25 8.96
C ALA A 134 10.95 14.99 8.38
N LEU A 135 11.07 13.93 9.19
CA LEU A 135 11.59 12.63 8.76
C LEU A 135 10.75 12.01 7.64
N LEU A 136 9.43 11.92 7.83
CA LEU A 136 8.53 11.35 6.82
C LEU A 136 8.54 12.18 5.54
N LYS A 137 8.57 13.51 5.66
CA LYS A 137 8.67 14.40 4.52
C LYS A 137 9.98 14.19 3.73
N ALA A 138 11.12 14.06 4.41
CA ALA A 138 12.39 13.80 3.75
C ALA A 138 12.40 12.42 3.06
N ALA A 139 11.83 11.40 3.70
CA ALA A 139 11.66 10.08 3.10
C ALA A 139 10.77 10.14 1.84
N GLU A 140 9.66 10.88 1.89
CA GLU A 140 8.76 11.12 0.75
C GLU A 140 9.46 11.88 -0.38
N ASP A 141 10.23 12.92 -0.07
CA ASP A 141 10.99 13.71 -1.05
C ASP A 141 12.10 12.89 -1.73
N GLY A 142 12.47 11.73 -1.17
CA GLY A 142 13.33 10.73 -1.81
C GLY A 142 12.64 9.92 -2.92
N PHE A 143 11.31 9.94 -3.00
CA PHE A 143 10.56 9.36 -4.12
C PHE A 143 10.39 10.36 -5.26
N PRO A 144 10.28 9.88 -6.52
CA PRO A 144 9.91 10.75 -7.63
C PRO A 144 8.55 11.43 -7.42
N ALA A 145 8.40 12.69 -7.82
CA ALA A 145 7.16 13.46 -7.60
C ALA A 145 5.89 12.80 -8.16
N TRP A 146 6.01 11.99 -9.23
CA TRP A 146 4.89 11.26 -9.82
C TRP A 146 4.38 10.10 -8.95
N THR A 147 5.12 9.66 -7.94
CA THR A 147 4.70 8.57 -7.04
C THR A 147 3.45 8.95 -6.23
N TRP A 148 3.32 10.21 -5.84
CA TRP A 148 2.09 10.76 -5.24
C TRP A 148 0.90 10.66 -6.19
N ILE A 149 1.10 10.94 -7.47
CA ILE A 149 0.08 10.77 -8.51
C ILE A 149 -0.29 9.30 -8.62
N LEU A 150 0.69 8.40 -8.72
CA LEU A 150 0.47 6.96 -8.80
C LEU A 150 -0.31 6.43 -7.59
N GLN A 151 -0.01 6.92 -6.39
CA GLN A 151 -0.73 6.56 -5.17
C GLN A 151 -2.21 6.98 -5.22
N ASN A 152 -2.50 8.21 -5.65
CA ASN A 152 -3.88 8.69 -5.78
C ASN A 152 -4.63 7.92 -6.87
N VAL A 153 -3.99 7.73 -8.03
CA VAL A 153 -4.55 6.91 -9.13
C VAL A 153 -4.85 5.50 -8.63
N ARG A 154 -3.95 4.88 -7.87
CA ARG A 154 -4.17 3.55 -7.28
C ARG A 154 -5.41 3.53 -6.39
N HIS A 155 -5.58 4.50 -5.51
CA HIS A 155 -6.77 4.55 -4.65
C HIS A 155 -8.06 4.72 -5.45
N VAL A 156 -8.05 5.59 -6.46
CA VAL A 156 -9.20 5.80 -7.37
C VAL A 156 -9.51 4.53 -8.15
N VAL A 157 -8.50 3.84 -8.68
CA VAL A 157 -8.66 2.57 -9.40
C VAL A 157 -9.23 1.51 -8.48
N VAL A 158 -8.69 1.33 -7.27
CA VAL A 158 -9.18 0.32 -6.33
C VAL A 158 -10.62 0.61 -5.92
N PHE A 159 -10.95 1.84 -5.52
CA PHE A 159 -12.33 2.19 -5.17
C PHE A 159 -13.27 2.03 -6.37
N GLY A 160 -12.93 2.64 -7.50
CA GLY A 160 -13.76 2.64 -8.70
C GLY A 160 -13.97 1.23 -9.23
N ALA A 161 -12.90 0.46 -9.42
CA ALA A 161 -12.99 -0.90 -9.96
C ALA A 161 -13.73 -1.85 -9.01
N SER A 162 -13.50 -1.76 -7.69
CA SER A 162 -14.23 -2.59 -6.74
C SER A 162 -15.71 -2.22 -6.64
N ILE A 163 -16.07 -0.93 -6.60
CA ILE A 163 -17.47 -0.49 -6.61
C ILE A 163 -18.16 -0.91 -7.91
N LEU A 164 -17.52 -0.70 -9.06
CA LEU A 164 -18.07 -1.08 -10.36
C LEU A 164 -18.24 -2.61 -10.46
N ALA A 165 -17.28 -3.39 -9.99
CA ALA A 165 -17.39 -4.85 -9.98
C ALA A 165 -18.54 -5.35 -9.09
N LEU A 166 -18.84 -4.66 -8.00
CA LEU A 166 -19.95 -4.98 -7.10
C LEU A 166 -21.31 -4.48 -7.63
N ALA A 167 -21.31 -3.34 -8.31
CA ALA A 167 -22.52 -2.66 -8.79
C ALA A 167 -23.10 -3.29 -10.07
N VAL A 168 -22.32 -4.08 -10.81
CA VAL A 168 -22.82 -4.77 -12.00
C VAL A 168 -23.97 -5.70 -11.59
N PRO A 169 -25.22 -5.44 -12.03
CA PRO A 169 -26.27 -6.41 -11.89
C PRO A 169 -25.87 -7.59 -12.77
N PHE A 170 -25.57 -8.72 -12.15
CA PHE A 170 -25.40 -9.97 -12.87
C PHE A 170 -26.79 -10.35 -13.39
N ALA A 171 -27.11 -9.92 -14.62
CA ALA A 171 -28.34 -10.30 -15.30
C ALA A 171 -28.44 -11.83 -15.29
N VAL A 172 -29.55 -12.33 -14.75
CA VAL A 172 -29.97 -13.73 -14.83
C VAL A 172 -30.48 -14.01 -16.23
#